data_AF-A0A918TP52-F1
#
_entry.id   AF-A0A918TP52-F1
#
_cell.length_a   1.000
_cell.length_b   1.000
_cell.length_c   1.000
_cell.angle_alpha   90.00
_cell.angle_beta   90.00
_cell.angle_gamma   90.00
#
_symmetry.space_group_name_H-M   'P 1'
#
loop_
_entity.id
_entity.type
_entity.pdbx_description
1 polymer ?
#
loop_
_entity_poly.entity_id
_entity_poly.type
_entity_poly.pdbx_seq_one_letter_code
_entity_poly.pdbx_strand_id
1 'polypeptide(L)'
;MIEVAIFSYNRVEYLKNCVDSVRLNMPDARLRIFDDNSDDPAMLEYLSRTDAEVVRADTKDEERHGGLYANMQRALDMAEHDYLILLQDDTQVVRPVGPDDLYEIDRIFRANDRRAFLCVLFMKAARMRRFRREVDAYPDENIYRTAAGISEKNFARRLAYFDVVLCNVGRLRTVNWTFAPSERANCEMARELFEDMPVMKSPFVFFCPEVPFFRNRSKTLAARIAARVVGTDLKRYLDLDEAKTTLLKERPLSQWPIAEDWLTPTNPKVRRPFVFKDVSARWWLSALHKIEMKFFRPK
;
A
#
# COMPACT_ATOMS: atom_id res chain seq x y z
N MET A 1 -1.53 17.85 9.89
CA MET A 1 -1.23 17.76 8.43
C MET A 1 -0.53 16.44 8.16
N ILE A 2 -0.72 15.84 6.99
CA ILE A 2 -0.16 14.52 6.63
C ILE A 2 0.98 14.71 5.62
N GLU A 3 2.05 13.94 5.78
CA GLU A 3 3.04 13.74 4.71
C GLU A 3 2.75 12.46 3.93
N VAL A 4 3.04 12.49 2.63
CA VAL A 4 2.94 11.33 1.74
C VAL A 4 4.29 11.11 1.09
N ALA A 5 4.83 9.91 1.26
CA ALA A 5 6.03 9.45 0.56
C ALA A 5 5.65 8.37 -0.47
N ILE A 6 5.97 8.60 -1.74
CA ILE A 6 5.75 7.63 -2.82
C ILE A 6 7.09 7.02 -3.25
N PHE A 7 7.21 5.71 -3.17
CA PHE A 7 8.40 4.96 -3.58
C PHE A 7 8.26 4.43 -5.01
N SER A 8 9.23 4.72 -5.88
CA SER A 8 9.17 4.30 -7.29
C SER A 8 10.52 3.92 -7.89
N TYR A 9 10.46 3.07 -8.92
CA TYR A 9 11.56 2.66 -9.78
C TYR A 9 11.03 2.31 -11.18
N ASN A 10 11.40 3.08 -12.21
CA ASN A 10 11.09 2.80 -13.63
C ASN A 10 9.63 2.42 -13.94
N ARG A 11 8.65 3.05 -13.27
CA ARG A 11 7.21 2.81 -13.45
C ARG A 11 6.43 4.12 -13.60
N VAL A 12 6.83 4.95 -14.55
CA VAL A 12 6.34 6.33 -14.72
C VAL A 12 4.81 6.47 -14.74
N GLU A 13 4.08 5.58 -15.44
CA GLU A 13 2.62 5.67 -15.52
C GLU A 13 1.92 5.33 -14.19
N TYR A 14 2.50 4.44 -13.39
CA TYR A 14 2.00 4.13 -12.05
C TYR A 14 2.30 5.28 -11.10
N LEU A 15 3.53 5.81 -11.13
CA LEU A 15 3.91 6.97 -10.32
C LEU A 15 3.01 8.17 -10.62
N LYS A 16 2.79 8.50 -11.90
CA LYS A 16 1.86 9.57 -12.31
C LYS A 16 0.48 9.37 -11.69
N ASN A 17 -0.10 8.17 -11.82
CA ASN A 17 -1.40 7.87 -11.24
C ASN A 17 -1.44 8.04 -9.73
N CYS A 18 -0.42 7.56 -9.02
CA CYS A 18 -0.33 7.69 -7.58
C CYS A 18 -0.25 9.16 -7.17
N VAL A 19 0.67 9.93 -7.78
CA VAL A 19 0.85 11.37 -7.56
C VAL A 19 -0.43 12.15 -7.84
N ASP A 20 -1.05 11.93 -8.99
CA ASP A 20 -2.29 12.62 -9.39
C ASP A 20 -3.42 12.32 -8.41
N SER A 21 -3.52 11.06 -7.97
CA SER A 21 -4.52 10.66 -6.98
C SER A 21 -4.30 11.31 -5.60
N VAL A 22 -3.05 11.49 -5.18
CA VAL A 22 -2.71 12.19 -3.94
C VAL A 22 -3.04 13.68 -4.08
N ARG A 23 -2.67 14.33 -5.17
CA ARG A 23 -2.97 15.75 -5.39
C ARG A 23 -4.48 16.02 -5.41
N LEU A 24 -5.24 15.14 -6.06
CA LEU A 24 -6.69 15.28 -6.15
C LEU A 24 -7.38 15.06 -4.80
N ASN A 25 -6.99 14.00 -4.09
CA ASN A 25 -7.73 13.51 -2.93
C ASN A 25 -7.13 13.92 -1.59
N MET A 26 -5.91 14.44 -1.56
CA MET A 26 -5.18 14.90 -0.37
C MET A 26 -4.45 16.23 -0.67
N PRO A 27 -5.16 17.29 -1.13
CA PRO A 27 -4.52 18.51 -1.62
C PRO A 27 -3.67 19.23 -0.55
N ASP A 28 -3.99 19.04 0.73
CA ASP A 28 -3.26 19.65 1.85
C ASP A 28 -2.09 18.79 2.36
N ALA A 29 -1.84 17.63 1.75
CA ALA A 29 -0.73 16.75 2.15
C ALA A 29 0.59 17.19 1.51
N ARG A 30 1.67 17.17 2.28
CA ARG A 30 3.02 17.38 1.74
C ARG A 30 3.49 16.10 1.03
N LEU A 31 3.65 16.16 -0.28
CA LEU A 31 4.04 15.03 -1.11
C LEU A 31 5.54 15.04 -1.44
N ARG A 32 6.22 13.92 -1.21
CA ARG A 32 7.58 13.64 -1.69
C ARG A 32 7.64 12.32 -2.48
N ILE A 33 8.45 12.30 -3.53
CA ILE A 33 8.74 11.12 -4.34
C ILE A 33 10.13 10.63 -4.01
N PHE A 34 10.26 9.36 -3.66
CA PHE A 34 11.52 8.68 -3.40
C PHE A 34 11.85 7.77 -4.59
N ASP A 35 12.79 8.21 -5.42
CA ASP A 35 13.23 7.50 -6.62
C ASP A 35 14.43 6.60 -6.34
N ASP A 36 14.29 5.31 -6.61
CA ASP A 36 15.33 4.30 -6.43
C ASP A 36 16.32 4.26 -7.61
N ASN A 37 16.85 5.44 -7.98
CA ASN A 37 17.78 5.62 -9.09
C ASN A 37 17.24 5.09 -10.43
N SER A 38 16.06 5.59 -10.83
CA SER A 38 15.49 5.26 -12.14
C SER A 38 16.41 5.70 -13.29
N ASP A 39 16.47 4.87 -14.32
CA ASP A 39 17.24 5.10 -15.55
C ASP A 39 16.38 5.12 -16.82
N ASP A 40 15.06 4.87 -16.69
CA ASP A 40 14.11 4.99 -17.78
C ASP A 40 13.98 6.46 -18.23
N PRO A 41 14.15 6.79 -19.53
CA PRO A 41 14.09 8.16 -20.01
C PRO A 41 12.76 8.87 -19.73
N ALA A 42 11.63 8.17 -19.82
CA ALA A 42 10.32 8.77 -19.57
C ALA A 42 10.11 9.07 -18.08
N MET A 43 10.62 8.20 -17.20
CA MET A 43 10.68 8.45 -15.76
C MET A 43 11.55 9.67 -15.43
N LEU A 44 12.75 9.78 -16.00
CA LEU A 44 13.65 10.91 -15.79
C LEU A 44 13.04 12.23 -16.29
N GLU A 45 12.39 12.22 -17.45
CA GLU A 45 11.67 13.37 -17.98
C GLU A 45 10.54 13.80 -17.04
N TYR A 46 9.73 12.85 -16.55
CA TYR A 46 8.66 13.14 -15.60
C TYR A 46 9.19 13.72 -14.27
N LEU A 47 10.20 13.09 -13.68
CA LEU A 47 10.82 13.55 -12.43
C LEU A 47 11.46 14.94 -12.56
N SER A 48 11.93 15.33 -13.75
CA SER A 48 12.50 16.66 -13.98
C SER A 48 11.45 17.78 -14.09
N ARG A 49 10.18 17.44 -14.30
CA ARG A 49 9.09 18.39 -14.56
C ARG A 49 8.02 18.42 -13.47
N THR A 50 7.99 17.44 -12.57
CA THR A 50 7.03 17.41 -11.47
C THR A 50 7.35 18.51 -10.46
N ASP A 51 6.30 19.09 -9.88
CA ASP A 51 6.36 20.03 -8.74
C ASP A 51 6.53 19.32 -7.39
N ALA A 52 6.38 18.00 -7.35
CA ALA A 52 6.65 17.22 -6.14
C ALA A 52 8.15 17.23 -5.80
N GLU A 53 8.48 17.27 -4.52
CA GLU A 53 9.86 17.14 -4.05
C GLU A 53 10.38 15.73 -4.38
N VAL A 54 11.46 15.62 -5.15
CA VAL A 54 12.07 14.34 -5.55
C VAL A 54 13.34 14.09 -4.77
N VAL A 55 13.37 12.98 -4.03
CA VAL A 55 14.52 12.50 -3.28
C VAL A 55 15.07 11.27 -3.99
N ARG A 56 16.35 11.32 -4.40
CA ARG A 56 17.02 10.18 -5.05
C ARG A 56 17.81 9.37 -4.01
N ALA A 57 17.93 8.07 -4.24
CA ALA A 57 18.78 7.20 -3.44
C ALA A 57 20.28 7.54 -3.66
N ASP A 58 21.07 7.58 -2.59
CA ASP A 58 22.50 7.95 -2.65
C ASP A 58 23.36 6.89 -3.34
N THR A 59 22.93 5.63 -3.29
CA THR A 59 23.65 4.47 -3.82
C THR A 59 22.69 3.52 -4.54
N LYS A 60 23.18 2.78 -5.54
CA LYS A 60 22.44 1.66 -6.13
C LYS A 60 22.53 0.47 -5.18
N ASP A 61 21.50 0.26 -4.35
CA ASP A 61 21.42 -0.96 -3.53
C ASP A 61 21.15 -2.19 -4.42
N GLU A 62 21.98 -3.22 -4.29
CA GLU A 62 21.86 -4.46 -5.06
C GLU A 62 20.89 -5.50 -4.43
N GLU A 63 20.23 -5.14 -3.33
CA GLU A 63 19.33 -6.06 -2.62
C GLU A 63 18.05 -6.41 -3.39
N ARG A 64 17.44 -7.55 -3.02
CA ARG A 64 16.26 -8.14 -3.66
C ARG A 64 15.02 -7.24 -3.71
N HIS A 65 14.95 -6.22 -2.85
CA HIS A 65 13.86 -5.24 -2.77
C HIS A 65 14.22 -3.87 -3.39
N GLY A 66 15.41 -3.72 -3.97
CA GLY A 66 15.96 -2.40 -4.30
C GLY A 66 16.16 -1.56 -3.04
N GLY A 67 16.33 -0.25 -3.21
CA GLY A 67 16.44 0.72 -2.13
C GLY A 67 15.12 1.04 -1.41
N LEU A 68 14.08 0.20 -1.52
CA LEU A 68 12.74 0.48 -0.95
C LEU A 68 12.81 0.79 0.55
N TYR A 69 13.34 -0.12 1.37
CA TYR A 69 13.36 0.07 2.84
C TYR A 69 14.32 1.18 3.26
N ALA A 70 15.42 1.38 2.53
CA ALA A 70 16.32 2.51 2.73
C ALA A 70 15.60 3.84 2.44
N ASN A 71 14.81 3.91 1.37
CA ASN A 71 13.98 5.06 1.06
C ASN A 71 12.84 5.26 2.07
N MET A 72 12.23 4.18 2.59
CA MET A 72 11.23 4.27 3.67
C MET A 72 11.84 4.84 4.95
N GLN A 73 13.08 4.43 5.29
CA GLN A 73 13.82 5.02 6.40
C GLN A 73 14.06 6.51 6.16
N ARG A 74 14.54 6.86 4.97
CA ARG A 74 14.78 8.26 4.58
C ARG A 74 13.52 9.12 4.67
N ALA A 75 12.37 8.58 4.27
CA ALA A 75 11.08 9.24 4.42
C ALA A 75 10.72 9.51 5.88
N LEU A 76 10.97 8.54 6.78
CA LEU A 76 10.76 8.72 8.22
C LEU A 76 11.71 9.75 8.83
N ASP A 77 12.97 9.74 8.40
CA ASP A 77 14.00 10.68 8.88
C ASP A 77 13.67 12.11 8.45
N MET A 78 13.16 12.29 7.23
CA MET A 78 12.75 13.59 6.67
C MET A 78 11.36 14.06 7.09
N ALA A 79 10.58 13.23 7.81
CA ALA A 79 9.22 13.58 8.18
C ALA A 79 9.18 14.72 9.23
N GLU A 80 8.43 15.76 8.96
CA GLU A 80 8.26 16.92 9.85
C GLU A 80 6.90 16.94 10.54
N HIS A 81 5.91 16.23 9.99
CA HIS A 81 4.56 16.14 10.56
C HIS A 81 4.33 14.88 11.40
N ASP A 82 3.26 14.89 12.20
CA ASP A 82 2.88 13.80 13.09
C ASP A 82 2.57 12.49 12.34
N TYR A 83 2.07 12.61 11.11
CA TYR A 83 1.64 11.48 10.29
C TYR A 83 2.37 11.43 8.96
N LEU A 84 2.84 10.23 8.64
CA LEU A 84 3.48 9.90 7.37
C LEU A 84 2.76 8.72 6.73
N ILE A 85 2.29 8.86 5.50
CA ILE A 85 1.77 7.77 4.69
C ILE A 85 2.87 7.29 3.75
N LEU A 86 3.13 6.00 3.80
CA LEU A 86 4.06 5.30 2.93
C LEU A 86 3.25 4.67 1.79
N LEU A 87 3.49 5.09 0.55
CA LEU A 87 2.82 4.60 -0.65
C LEU A 87 3.81 4.00 -1.63
N GLN A 88 3.41 2.92 -2.29
CA GLN A 88 4.10 2.41 -3.48
C GLN A 88 3.49 3.05 -4.73
N ASP A 89 4.28 3.23 -5.78
CA ASP A 89 3.81 3.81 -7.05
C ASP A 89 2.58 3.09 -7.67
N ASP A 90 2.37 1.81 -7.36
CA ASP A 90 1.23 1.02 -7.81
C ASP A 90 0.01 1.11 -6.89
N THR A 91 -0.08 2.18 -6.10
CA THR A 91 -1.24 2.51 -5.29
C THR A 91 -1.98 3.74 -5.81
N GLN A 92 -3.22 3.90 -5.38
CA GLN A 92 -4.09 5.03 -5.69
C GLN A 92 -4.83 5.46 -4.43
N VAL A 93 -4.88 6.77 -4.17
CA VAL A 93 -5.86 7.37 -3.26
C VAL A 93 -7.18 7.49 -4.02
N VAL A 94 -8.25 6.85 -3.54
CA VAL A 94 -9.47 6.63 -4.34
C VAL A 94 -10.65 7.49 -3.91
N ARG A 95 -10.50 8.32 -2.88
CA ARG A 95 -11.54 9.24 -2.40
C ARG A 95 -10.92 10.43 -1.69
N PRO A 96 -11.61 11.58 -1.61
CA PRO A 96 -11.12 12.72 -0.84
C PRO A 96 -10.88 12.36 0.63
N VAL A 97 -9.78 12.87 1.18
CA VAL A 97 -9.38 12.78 2.59
C VAL A 97 -9.48 14.18 3.17
N GLY A 98 -10.43 14.37 4.08
CA GLY A 98 -10.75 15.68 4.67
C GLY A 98 -10.49 15.76 6.17
N PRO A 99 -10.88 16.88 6.80
CA PRO A 99 -10.72 17.09 8.25
C PRO A 99 -11.32 15.97 9.11
N ASP A 100 -12.48 15.42 8.73
CA ASP A 100 -13.10 14.30 9.46
C ASP A 100 -12.23 13.05 9.47
N ASP A 101 -11.50 12.78 8.37
CA ASP A 101 -10.60 11.65 8.29
C ASP A 101 -9.37 11.86 9.19
N LEU A 102 -8.85 13.09 9.25
CA LEU A 102 -7.77 13.45 10.18
C LEU A 102 -8.19 13.30 11.64
N TYR A 103 -9.41 13.76 11.97
CA TYR A 103 -9.98 13.60 13.30
C TYR A 103 -10.11 12.11 13.68
N GLU A 104 -10.58 11.26 12.77
CA GLU A 104 -10.67 9.82 13.00
C GLU A 104 -9.29 9.17 13.16
N ILE A 105 -8.30 9.56 12.36
CA ILE A 105 -6.91 9.09 12.51
C ILE A 105 -6.37 9.47 13.89
N ASP A 106 -6.53 10.74 14.30
CA ASP A 106 -6.14 11.22 15.63
C ASP A 106 -6.81 10.41 16.74
N ARG A 107 -8.12 10.19 16.62
CA ARG A 107 -8.91 9.46 17.61
C ARG A 107 -8.42 8.01 17.75
N ILE A 108 -8.12 7.33 16.65
CA ILE A 108 -7.60 5.95 16.64
C ILE A 108 -6.24 5.85 17.33
N PHE A 109 -5.33 6.80 17.08
CA PHE A 109 -4.03 6.80 17.77
C PHE A 109 -4.16 7.21 19.24
N ARG A 110 -5.03 8.16 19.59
CA ARG A 110 -5.25 8.57 20.99
C ARG A 110 -5.89 7.48 21.84
N ALA A 111 -6.71 6.61 21.24
CA ALA A 111 -7.31 5.47 21.94
C ALA A 111 -6.28 4.43 22.42
N ASN A 112 -5.08 4.41 21.85
CA ASN A 112 -4.00 3.52 22.28
C ASN A 112 -2.63 4.11 21.95
N ASP A 113 -1.89 4.52 22.97
CA ASP A 113 -0.57 5.15 22.87
C ASP A 113 0.53 4.22 22.32
N ARG A 114 0.33 2.90 22.38
CA ARG A 114 1.25 1.89 21.85
C ARG A 114 1.05 1.56 20.37
N ARG A 115 0.07 2.14 19.67
CA ARG A 115 -0.10 1.93 18.21
C ARG A 115 0.81 2.86 17.40
N ALA A 116 1.67 2.34 16.54
CA ALA A 116 2.46 3.19 15.64
C ALA A 116 1.96 3.19 14.19
N PHE A 117 1.12 2.21 13.83
CA PHE A 117 0.69 1.98 12.45
C PHE A 117 -0.84 1.93 12.34
N LEU A 118 -1.36 2.43 11.22
CA LEU A 118 -2.77 2.35 10.83
C LEU A 118 -2.86 1.91 9.37
N CYS A 119 -3.63 0.85 9.11
CA CYS A 119 -3.91 0.39 7.76
C CYS A 119 -5.06 1.22 7.16
N VAL A 120 -4.72 2.04 6.15
CA VAL A 120 -5.64 2.90 5.39
C VAL A 120 -6.10 2.26 4.07
N LEU A 121 -5.80 0.97 3.90
CA LEU A 121 -6.12 0.19 2.70
C LEU A 121 -7.51 -0.44 2.76
N PHE A 122 -8.21 -0.49 1.64
CA PHE A 122 -9.35 -1.38 1.48
C PHE A 122 -8.93 -2.85 1.69
N MET A 123 -9.87 -3.67 2.15
CA MET A 123 -9.63 -5.10 2.33
C MET A 123 -9.74 -5.85 1.00
N LYS A 124 -8.78 -6.72 0.73
CA LYS A 124 -8.74 -7.54 -0.50
C LYS A 124 -9.77 -8.66 -0.39
N ALA A 125 -10.73 -8.80 -1.32
CA ALA A 125 -11.70 -9.92 -1.29
C ALA A 125 -11.01 -11.29 -1.20
N ALA A 126 -9.89 -11.46 -1.91
CA ALA A 126 -9.08 -12.68 -1.89
C ALA A 126 -8.54 -13.07 -0.49
N ARG A 127 -8.50 -12.14 0.46
CA ARG A 127 -8.07 -12.35 1.85
C ARG A 127 -9.22 -12.41 2.86
N MET A 128 -10.47 -12.23 2.43
CA MET A 128 -11.62 -12.12 3.35
C MET A 128 -11.87 -13.37 4.18
N ARG A 129 -11.59 -14.57 3.65
CA ARG A 129 -11.67 -15.81 4.44
C ARG A 129 -10.72 -15.78 5.65
N ARG A 130 -9.54 -15.19 5.49
CA ARG A 130 -8.57 -15.02 6.58
C ARG A 130 -9.03 -13.92 7.53
N PHE A 131 -9.40 -12.75 6.99
CA PHE A 131 -9.84 -11.62 7.79
C PHE A 131 -11.04 -11.96 8.69
N ARG A 132 -12.08 -12.62 8.17
CA ARG A 132 -13.24 -13.07 8.97
C ARG A 132 -12.92 -14.06 10.09
N ARG A 133 -11.71 -14.65 10.10
CA ARG A 133 -11.26 -15.57 11.15
C ARG A 133 -10.35 -14.94 12.18
N GLU A 134 -9.71 -13.82 11.84
CA GLU A 134 -8.56 -13.28 12.58
C GLU A 134 -8.77 -11.82 13.01
N VAL A 135 -9.84 -11.17 12.52
CA VAL A 135 -10.10 -9.75 12.72
C VAL A 135 -11.55 -9.57 13.17
N ASP A 136 -11.73 -8.73 14.20
CA ASP A 136 -13.03 -8.35 14.74
C ASP A 136 -13.27 -6.84 14.54
N ALA A 137 -14.53 -6.44 14.56
CA ALA A 137 -14.94 -5.05 14.57
C ALA A 137 -14.93 -4.49 16.00
N TYR A 138 -14.44 -3.27 16.17
CA TYR A 138 -14.42 -2.55 17.45
C TYR A 138 -15.19 -1.24 17.29
N PRO A 139 -16.50 -1.22 17.60
CA PRO A 139 -17.40 -0.08 17.39
C PRO A 139 -16.93 1.21 18.06
N ASP A 140 -16.47 1.14 19.31
CA ASP A 140 -16.05 2.31 20.08
C ASP A 140 -14.88 3.07 19.42
N GLU A 141 -14.08 2.34 18.65
CA GLU A 141 -12.90 2.87 17.97
C GLU A 141 -13.11 3.05 16.46
N ASN A 142 -14.26 2.66 15.88
CA ASN A 142 -14.50 2.61 14.43
C ASN A 142 -13.34 1.96 13.64
N ILE A 143 -12.90 0.79 14.09
CA ILE A 143 -11.82 0.05 13.44
C ILE A 143 -12.15 -1.44 13.32
N TYR A 144 -11.37 -2.10 12.47
CA TYR A 144 -11.21 -3.54 12.48
C TYR A 144 -9.81 -3.85 12.97
N ARG A 145 -9.65 -4.75 13.93
CA ARG A 145 -8.31 -5.10 14.40
C ARG A 145 -8.24 -6.57 14.77
N THR A 146 -7.04 -7.02 15.07
CA THR A 146 -6.80 -8.44 15.35
C THR A 146 -7.72 -8.88 16.50
N ALA A 147 -8.37 -10.02 16.34
CA ALA A 147 -9.29 -10.56 17.34
C ALA A 147 -8.63 -10.68 18.72
N ALA A 148 -9.38 -10.42 19.79
CA ALA A 148 -8.85 -10.60 21.14
C ALA A 148 -8.57 -12.09 21.41
N GLY A 149 -7.54 -12.40 22.21
CA GLY A 149 -7.26 -13.78 22.64
C GLY A 149 -6.65 -14.69 21.56
N ILE A 150 -6.04 -14.13 20.52
CA ILE A 150 -5.21 -14.92 19.61
C ILE A 150 -4.11 -15.64 20.40
N SER A 151 -4.08 -16.97 20.31
CA SER A 151 -3.09 -17.79 21.01
C SER A 151 -1.65 -17.43 20.58
N GLU A 152 -0.67 -17.70 21.44
CA GLU A 152 0.76 -17.47 21.12
C GLU A 152 1.17 -18.08 19.77
N LYS A 153 0.67 -19.29 19.45
CA LYS A 153 0.90 -19.97 18.17
C LYS A 153 0.40 -19.19 16.96
N ASN A 154 -0.59 -18.32 17.16
CA ASN A 154 -1.20 -17.48 16.13
C ASN A 154 -0.80 -16.00 16.28
N PHE A 155 0.05 -15.62 17.25
CA PHE A 155 0.50 -14.25 17.44
C PHE A 155 1.18 -13.69 16.17
N ALA A 156 1.90 -14.55 15.43
CA ALA A 156 2.48 -14.24 14.12
C ALA A 156 1.44 -13.92 13.02
N ARG A 157 0.14 -14.03 13.31
CA ARG A 157 -0.96 -13.66 12.42
C ARG A 157 -1.54 -12.27 12.73
N ARG A 158 -1.19 -11.68 13.88
CA ARG A 158 -1.56 -10.32 14.28
C ARG A 158 -1.16 -9.33 13.19
N LEU A 159 -2.08 -8.48 12.79
CA LEU A 159 -1.80 -7.37 11.88
C LEU A 159 -0.93 -6.37 12.64
N ALA A 160 0.27 -6.10 12.13
CA ALA A 160 1.21 -5.21 12.82
C ALA A 160 1.86 -4.20 11.88
N TYR A 161 1.99 -4.53 10.59
CA TYR A 161 2.69 -3.70 9.63
C TYR A 161 2.41 -4.15 8.19
N PHE A 162 2.38 -3.18 7.26
CA PHE A 162 2.44 -3.36 5.80
C PHE A 162 3.36 -2.27 5.22
N ASP A 163 3.90 -2.50 4.02
CA ASP A 163 4.74 -1.49 3.34
C ASP A 163 3.93 -0.27 2.84
N VAL A 164 2.61 -0.42 2.72
CA VAL A 164 1.68 0.68 2.45
C VAL A 164 0.84 0.92 3.71
N VAL A 165 1.15 1.99 4.43
CA VAL A 165 0.70 2.20 5.82
C VAL A 165 0.74 3.68 6.19
N LEU A 166 -0.12 4.07 7.14
CA LEU A 166 -0.02 5.36 7.82
C LEU A 166 0.71 5.17 9.16
N CYS A 167 1.77 5.94 9.35
CA CYS A 167 2.65 5.90 10.52
C CYS A 167 2.40 7.10 11.43
N ASN A 168 2.47 6.88 12.75
CA ASN A 168 2.67 7.96 13.72
C ASN A 168 4.19 8.19 13.89
N VAL A 169 4.68 9.32 13.38
CA VAL A 169 6.12 9.63 13.30
C VAL A 169 6.75 9.74 14.68
N GLY A 170 6.08 10.43 15.61
CA GLY A 170 6.58 10.61 16.98
C GLY A 170 6.77 9.28 17.73
N ARG A 171 5.84 8.34 17.56
CA ARG A 171 5.92 7.01 18.20
C ARG A 171 7.04 6.15 17.61
N LEU A 172 7.23 6.19 16.29
CA LEU A 172 8.35 5.50 15.64
C LEU A 172 9.69 6.07 16.12
N ARG A 173 9.82 7.40 16.22
CA ARG A 173 11.03 8.06 16.72
C ARG A 173 11.32 7.74 18.19
N THR A 174 10.29 7.68 19.03
CA THR A 174 10.43 7.40 20.47
C THR A 174 11.12 6.05 20.73
N VAL A 175 10.90 5.07 19.86
CA VAL A 175 11.53 3.74 19.97
C VAL A 175 12.72 3.55 19.03
N ASN A 176 13.22 4.62 18.40
CA ASN A 176 14.28 4.59 17.39
C ASN A 176 14.01 3.56 16.28
N TRP A 177 12.76 3.52 15.78
CA TRP A 177 12.37 2.61 14.72
C TRP A 177 13.29 2.73 13.51
N THR A 178 13.80 1.58 13.06
CA THR A 178 14.58 1.46 11.83
C THR A 178 13.94 0.42 10.93
N PHE A 179 13.68 0.76 9.66
CA PHE A 179 13.15 -0.21 8.71
C PHE A 179 14.17 -1.31 8.41
N ALA A 180 13.76 -2.55 8.65
CA ALA A 180 14.48 -3.76 8.26
C ALA A 180 14.34 -4.02 6.75
N PRO A 181 15.23 -4.82 6.13
CA PRO A 181 15.26 -5.03 4.67
C PRO A 181 14.14 -5.95 4.12
N SER A 182 13.09 -6.23 4.90
CA SER A 182 11.93 -6.99 4.42
C SER A 182 10.65 -6.71 5.22
N GLU A 183 9.50 -6.77 4.54
CA GLU A 183 8.17 -6.61 5.15
C GLU A 183 7.97 -7.59 6.31
N ARG A 184 8.49 -8.82 6.17
CA ARG A 184 8.41 -9.83 7.23
C ARG A 184 9.17 -9.40 8.49
N ALA A 185 10.40 -8.94 8.35
CA ALA A 185 11.22 -8.49 9.47
C ALA A 185 10.60 -7.25 10.14
N ASN A 186 10.14 -6.28 9.35
CA ASN A 186 9.40 -5.12 9.86
C ASN A 186 8.14 -5.54 10.62
N CYS A 187 7.39 -6.51 10.10
CA CYS A 187 6.21 -7.03 10.77
C CYS A 187 6.53 -7.76 12.09
N GLU A 188 7.63 -8.52 12.14
CA GLU A 188 8.12 -9.17 13.36
C GLU A 188 8.52 -8.11 14.42
N MET A 189 9.33 -7.11 14.05
CA MET A 189 9.71 -6.00 14.94
C MET A 189 8.52 -5.18 15.43
N ALA A 190 7.58 -4.84 14.53
CA ALA A 190 6.39 -4.09 14.89
C ALA A 190 5.54 -4.85 15.93
N ARG A 191 5.52 -6.19 15.87
CA ARG A 191 4.79 -7.00 16.85
C ARG A 191 5.43 -7.00 18.25
N GLU A 192 6.72 -6.76 18.35
CA GLU A 192 7.43 -6.72 19.62
C GLU A 192 7.27 -5.35 20.28
N LEU A 193 7.31 -4.28 19.49
CA LEU A 193 7.34 -2.91 19.98
C LEU A 193 5.96 -2.30 20.19
N PHE A 194 5.01 -2.60 19.30
CA PHE A 194 3.73 -1.89 19.22
C PHE A 194 2.51 -2.78 19.46
N GLU A 195 1.39 -2.10 19.77
CA GLU A 195 0.07 -2.72 19.65
C GLU A 195 -0.28 -2.97 18.17
N ASP A 196 -1.33 -3.74 17.94
CA ASP A 196 -1.72 -4.17 16.61
C ASP A 196 -2.02 -2.99 15.70
N MET A 197 -1.80 -3.19 14.39
CA MET A 197 -2.13 -2.22 13.36
C MET A 197 -3.59 -2.46 12.96
N PRO A 198 -4.54 -1.61 13.40
CA PRO A 198 -5.91 -1.73 12.97
C PRO A 198 -6.07 -1.34 11.50
N VAL A 199 -7.16 -1.80 10.90
CA VAL A 199 -7.68 -1.33 9.62
C VAL A 199 -8.75 -0.28 9.91
N MET A 200 -8.56 0.89 9.30
CA MET A 200 -9.50 2.01 9.41
C MET A 200 -10.88 1.58 8.89
N LYS A 201 -11.97 2.02 9.56
CA LYS A 201 -13.32 1.84 9.03
C LYS A 201 -13.43 2.39 7.62
N SER A 202 -12.97 3.61 7.36
CA SER A 202 -13.15 4.26 6.06
C SER A 202 -11.81 4.39 5.34
N PRO A 203 -11.28 3.32 4.71
CA PRO A 203 -10.02 3.41 3.98
C PRO A 203 -10.13 4.35 2.79
N PHE A 204 -8.98 4.78 2.29
CA PHE A 204 -8.90 5.71 1.16
C PHE A 204 -7.78 5.36 0.16
N VAL A 205 -6.98 4.32 0.43
CA VAL A 205 -5.93 3.85 -0.47
C VAL A 205 -6.23 2.44 -0.97
N PHE A 206 -5.86 2.13 -2.21
CA PHE A 206 -5.78 0.75 -2.66
C PHE A 206 -4.76 0.52 -3.78
N PHE A 207 -4.41 -0.74 -4.03
CA PHE A 207 -3.44 -1.12 -5.05
C PHE A 207 -4.09 -1.19 -6.43
N CYS A 208 -3.44 -0.64 -7.44
CA CYS A 208 -3.82 -0.82 -8.84
C CYS A 208 -3.86 -2.32 -9.20
N PRO A 209 -4.89 -2.79 -9.92
CA PRO A 209 -5.00 -4.18 -10.32
C PRO A 209 -4.09 -4.53 -11.51
N GLU A 210 -3.74 -5.81 -11.60
CA GLU A 210 -3.06 -6.44 -12.74
C GLU A 210 -1.77 -5.70 -13.17
N VAL A 211 -1.01 -5.24 -12.17
CA VAL A 211 0.30 -4.59 -12.37
C VAL A 211 1.26 -5.56 -13.07
N PRO A 212 1.96 -5.13 -14.14
CA PRO A 212 2.99 -5.92 -14.78
C PRO A 212 4.01 -6.46 -13.78
N PHE A 213 4.16 -7.78 -13.73
CA PHE A 213 5.06 -8.41 -12.78
C PHE A 213 6.50 -8.39 -13.29
N PHE A 214 7.35 -7.61 -12.61
CA PHE A 214 8.79 -7.58 -12.82
C PHE A 214 9.50 -8.15 -11.59
N ARG A 215 10.46 -9.07 -11.81
CA ARG A 215 11.30 -9.61 -10.72
C ARG A 215 12.71 -9.87 -11.23
N ASN A 216 13.73 -9.49 -10.46
CA ASN A 216 15.15 -9.62 -10.82
C ASN A 216 15.51 -8.93 -12.15
N ARG A 217 14.94 -7.75 -12.44
CA ARG A 217 15.18 -6.98 -13.67
C ARG A 217 14.98 -7.80 -14.98
N SER A 218 14.25 -8.92 -14.91
CA SER A 218 13.97 -9.81 -16.05
C SER A 218 12.50 -10.18 -16.10
N LYS A 219 11.97 -10.41 -17.31
CA LYS A 219 10.59 -10.85 -17.53
C LYS A 219 10.58 -12.37 -17.75
N THR A 220 9.83 -13.10 -16.93
CA THR A 220 9.56 -14.52 -17.21
C THR A 220 8.70 -14.66 -18.47
N LEU A 221 8.65 -15.84 -19.09
CA LEU A 221 7.78 -16.10 -20.24
C LEU A 221 6.31 -15.82 -19.88
N ALA A 222 5.87 -16.20 -18.68
CA ALA A 222 4.54 -15.88 -18.18
C ALA A 222 4.28 -14.36 -18.16
N ALA A 223 5.23 -13.55 -17.71
CA ALA A 223 5.10 -12.08 -17.72
C ALA A 223 5.06 -11.53 -19.16
N ARG A 224 5.84 -12.09 -20.10
CA ARG A 224 5.79 -11.71 -21.52
C ARG A 224 4.46 -12.04 -22.18
N ILE A 225 3.88 -13.20 -21.85
CA ILE A 225 2.56 -13.60 -22.35
C ILE A 225 1.46 -12.77 -21.67
N ALA A 226 1.58 -12.51 -20.37
CA ALA A 226 0.64 -11.67 -19.63
C ALA A 226 0.56 -10.26 -20.26
N ALA A 227 1.68 -9.65 -20.62
CA ALA A 227 1.70 -8.36 -21.32
C ALA A 227 0.85 -8.35 -22.60
N ARG A 228 0.81 -9.45 -23.37
CA ARG A 228 0.01 -9.56 -24.61
C ARG A 228 -1.47 -9.85 -24.34
N VAL A 229 -1.76 -10.63 -23.31
CA VAL A 229 -3.11 -11.16 -23.04
C VAL A 229 -3.92 -10.28 -22.10
N VAL A 230 -3.25 -9.64 -21.15
CA VAL A 230 -3.82 -8.78 -20.11
C VAL A 230 -3.63 -7.30 -20.46
N GLY A 231 -2.63 -7.00 -21.30
CA GLY A 231 -2.25 -5.63 -21.64
C GLY A 231 -1.35 -4.99 -20.58
N THR A 232 -0.51 -4.07 -21.02
CA THR A 232 0.44 -3.33 -20.17
C THR A 232 -0.12 -2.01 -19.65
N ASP A 233 -1.29 -1.60 -20.15
CA ASP A 233 -1.90 -0.34 -19.76
C ASP A 233 -2.22 -0.32 -18.27
N LEU A 234 -2.01 0.84 -17.66
CA LEU A 234 -2.42 1.14 -16.30
C LEU A 234 -3.92 0.87 -16.16
N LYS A 235 -4.25 0.02 -15.20
CA LYS A 235 -5.63 -0.22 -14.77
C LYS A 235 -5.78 0.51 -13.45
N ARG A 236 -6.54 1.61 -13.45
CA ARG A 236 -6.79 2.46 -12.29
C ARG A 236 -8.24 2.37 -11.85
N TYR A 237 -8.58 2.97 -10.73
CA TYR A 237 -9.96 3.07 -10.25
C TYR A 237 -10.55 4.44 -10.60
N LEU A 238 -11.87 4.48 -10.79
CA LEU A 238 -12.63 5.71 -10.68
C LEU A 238 -12.60 6.15 -9.21
N ASP A 239 -12.43 7.45 -8.97
CA ASP A 239 -12.58 7.99 -7.62
C ASP A 239 -14.02 7.78 -7.12
N LEU A 240 -14.16 7.59 -5.80
CA LEU A 240 -15.46 7.59 -5.16
C LEU A 240 -16.00 9.02 -5.18
N ASP A 241 -17.21 9.16 -5.71
CA ASP A 241 -17.97 10.39 -5.56
C ASP A 241 -18.34 10.66 -4.08
N GLU A 242 -18.88 11.85 -3.84
CA GLU A 242 -19.31 12.29 -2.51
C GLU A 242 -20.34 11.33 -1.89
N ALA A 243 -21.34 10.89 -2.68
CA ALA A 243 -22.39 10.00 -2.20
C ALA A 243 -21.84 8.63 -1.75
N LYS A 244 -20.96 8.01 -2.54
CA LYS A 244 -20.28 6.76 -2.17
C LYS A 244 -19.31 6.93 -1.01
N THR A 245 -18.65 8.08 -0.93
CA THR A 245 -17.74 8.40 0.19
C THR A 245 -18.53 8.52 1.49
N THR A 246 -19.66 9.21 1.49
CA THR A 246 -20.58 9.31 2.63
C THR A 246 -21.12 7.93 3.01
N LEU A 247 -21.61 7.16 2.03
CA LEU A 247 -22.09 5.79 2.27
C LEU A 247 -20.99 4.90 2.87
N LEU A 248 -19.75 5.02 2.39
CA LEU A 248 -18.61 4.31 2.97
C LEU A 248 -18.42 4.73 4.43
N LYS A 249 -18.40 6.03 4.74
CA LYS A 249 -18.14 6.51 6.11
C LYS A 249 -19.24 6.12 7.10
N GLU A 250 -20.50 6.19 6.69
CA GLU A 250 -21.67 5.99 7.56
C GLU A 250 -22.01 4.52 7.79
N ARG A 251 -21.61 3.61 6.89
CA ARG A 251 -21.97 2.19 6.97
C ARG A 251 -21.68 1.55 8.35
N PRO A 252 -22.44 0.53 8.76
CA PRO A 252 -22.13 -0.22 9.98
C PRO A 252 -20.84 -1.03 9.82
N LEU A 253 -20.11 -1.29 10.91
CA LEU A 253 -18.88 -2.10 10.87
C LEU A 253 -19.12 -3.55 10.40
N SER A 254 -20.35 -4.06 10.50
CA SER A 254 -20.74 -5.35 9.91
C SER A 254 -20.58 -5.39 8.38
N GLN A 255 -20.56 -4.22 7.72
CA GLN A 255 -20.22 -4.08 6.30
C GLN A 255 -18.75 -3.72 6.12
N TRP A 256 -17.95 -4.70 5.75
CA TRP A 256 -16.50 -4.58 5.64
C TRP A 256 -16.11 -3.74 4.41
N PRO A 257 -15.01 -2.96 4.46
CA PRO A 257 -14.57 -2.13 3.34
C PRO A 257 -13.79 -2.98 2.32
N ILE A 258 -14.48 -3.92 1.66
CA ILE A 258 -13.88 -4.83 0.66
C ILE A 258 -13.74 -4.07 -0.66
N ALA A 259 -12.52 -3.99 -1.21
CA ALA A 259 -12.25 -3.19 -2.39
C ALA A 259 -13.19 -3.47 -3.58
N GLU A 260 -13.53 -4.74 -3.82
CA GLU A 260 -14.42 -5.15 -4.91
C GLU A 260 -15.85 -4.62 -4.77
N ASP A 261 -16.30 -4.30 -3.56
CA ASP A 261 -17.64 -3.78 -3.30
C ASP A 261 -17.71 -2.26 -3.49
N TRP A 262 -16.58 -1.57 -3.34
CA TRP A 262 -16.52 -0.10 -3.33
C TRP A 262 -15.83 0.49 -4.57
N LEU A 263 -14.85 -0.21 -5.13
CA LEU A 263 -13.99 0.32 -6.19
C LEU A 263 -14.42 -0.19 -7.57
N THR A 264 -14.49 0.74 -8.51
CA THR A 264 -14.79 0.45 -9.91
C THR A 264 -13.56 0.72 -10.76
N PRO A 265 -12.93 -0.31 -11.37
CA PRO A 265 -11.83 -0.10 -12.29
C PRO A 265 -12.30 0.65 -13.53
N THR A 266 -11.44 1.50 -14.09
CA THR A 266 -11.69 2.18 -15.38
C THR A 266 -11.78 1.19 -16.54
N ASN A 267 -11.05 0.08 -16.44
CA ASN A 267 -11.14 -1.02 -17.39
C ASN A 267 -12.12 -2.09 -16.87
N PRO A 268 -13.30 -2.27 -17.50
CA PRO A 268 -14.31 -3.22 -17.04
C PRO A 268 -13.87 -4.69 -17.17
N LYS A 269 -12.76 -4.97 -17.88
CA LYS A 269 -12.22 -6.33 -18.05
C LYS A 269 -11.29 -6.76 -16.91
N VAL A 270 -10.99 -5.88 -15.95
CA VAL A 270 -10.19 -6.21 -14.77
C VAL A 270 -10.81 -7.39 -14.03
N ARG A 271 -9.99 -8.40 -13.72
CA ARG A 271 -10.43 -9.59 -13.01
C ARG A 271 -10.97 -9.28 -11.61
N ARG A 272 -12.05 -9.97 -11.23
CA ARG A 272 -12.58 -10.04 -9.87
C ARG A 272 -12.48 -11.48 -9.32
N PRO A 273 -12.09 -11.71 -8.05
CA PRO A 273 -11.50 -10.72 -7.14
C PRO A 273 -10.21 -10.12 -7.73
N PHE A 274 -9.89 -8.89 -7.34
CA PHE A 274 -8.74 -8.17 -7.87
C PHE A 274 -7.45 -8.92 -7.60
N VAL A 275 -6.58 -8.91 -8.59
CA VAL A 275 -5.22 -9.43 -8.50
C VAL A 275 -4.25 -8.29 -8.76
N PHE A 276 -3.07 -8.33 -8.14
CA PHE A 276 -2.10 -7.22 -8.19
C PHE A 276 -0.82 -7.59 -8.95
N LYS A 277 -0.87 -8.75 -9.63
CA LYS A 277 0.15 -9.22 -10.56
C LYS A 277 -0.57 -9.67 -11.82
N ASP A 278 -0.19 -9.14 -12.96
CA ASP A 278 -0.71 -9.52 -14.28
C ASP A 278 -0.69 -11.05 -14.52
N VAL A 279 0.36 -11.74 -14.09
CA VAL A 279 0.48 -13.21 -14.18
C VAL A 279 -0.58 -13.96 -13.37
N SER A 280 -1.25 -13.28 -12.42
CA SER A 280 -2.36 -13.84 -11.64
C SER A 280 -3.72 -13.54 -12.27
N ALA A 281 -3.78 -12.75 -13.34
CA ALA A 281 -5.03 -12.41 -14.03
C ALA A 281 -5.69 -13.64 -14.66
N ARG A 282 -4.93 -14.67 -15.06
CA ARG A 282 -5.48 -15.94 -15.54
C ARG A 282 -4.85 -17.13 -14.81
N TRP A 283 -5.64 -18.17 -14.56
CA TRP A 283 -5.17 -19.34 -13.79
C TRP A 283 -4.00 -20.06 -14.49
N TRP A 284 -4.03 -20.17 -15.81
CA TRP A 284 -2.98 -20.81 -16.60
C TRP A 284 -1.69 -19.97 -16.66
N LEU A 285 -1.79 -18.63 -16.63
CA LEU A 285 -0.62 -17.75 -16.48
C LEU A 285 0.05 -17.95 -15.12
N SER A 286 -0.76 -18.08 -14.06
CA SER A 286 -0.24 -18.34 -12.72
C SER A 286 0.42 -19.72 -12.62
N ALA A 287 -0.15 -20.74 -13.28
CA ALA A 287 0.46 -22.07 -13.37
C ALA A 287 1.80 -22.03 -14.11
N LEU A 288 1.85 -21.37 -15.27
CA LEU A 288 3.08 -21.20 -16.05
C LEU A 288 4.15 -20.48 -15.22
N HIS A 289 3.80 -19.35 -14.59
CA HIS A 289 4.73 -18.60 -13.74
C HIS A 289 5.29 -19.44 -12.60
N LYS A 290 4.46 -20.28 -11.94
CA LYS A 290 4.92 -21.17 -10.86
C LYS A 290 5.89 -22.25 -11.37
N ILE A 291 5.63 -22.81 -12.56
CA ILE A 291 6.53 -23.76 -13.22
C ILE A 291 7.87 -23.07 -13.51
N GLU A 292 7.84 -21.89 -14.14
CA GLU A 292 9.05 -21.12 -14.43
C GLU A 292 9.88 -20.84 -13.18
N MET A 293 9.25 -20.37 -12.10
CA MET A 293 9.95 -20.08 -10.85
C MET A 293 10.55 -21.33 -10.17
N LYS A 294 10.03 -22.53 -10.47
CA LYS A 294 10.53 -23.80 -9.93
C LYS A 294 11.72 -24.34 -10.73
N PHE A 295 11.71 -24.19 -12.05
CA PHE A 295 12.73 -24.74 -12.95
C PHE A 295 13.81 -23.74 -13.36
N PHE A 296 13.48 -22.45 -13.39
CA PHE A 296 14.36 -21.35 -13.73
C PHE A 296 14.46 -20.43 -12.52
N ARG A 297 15.17 -20.86 -11.47
CA ARG A 297 15.71 -19.89 -10.51
C ARG A 297 16.82 -19.13 -11.25
N PRO A 298 16.70 -17.81 -11.49
CA PRO A 298 17.89 -17.03 -11.80
C PRO A 298 18.87 -17.26 -10.65
N LYS A 299 20.10 -17.69 -10.98
CA LYS A 299 21.21 -17.65 -10.02
C LYS A 299 21.42 -16.21 -9.57
#